data_AF-A0A4U5N4W7-F1
#
_entry.id   AF-A0A4U5N4W7-F1
#
_cell.length_a   1.000
_cell.length_b   1.000
_cell.length_c   1.000
_cell.angle_alpha   90.00
_cell.angle_beta   90.00
_cell.angle_gamma   90.00
#
_symmetry.space_group_name_H-M   'P 1'
#
loop_
_entity.id
_entity.type
_entity.pdbx_description
1 polymer ?
#
loop_
_entity_poly.entity_id
_entity_poly.type
_entity_poly.pdbx_seq_one_letter_code
_entity_poly.pdbx_strand_id
1 'polypeptide(L)'
;MSASSQNSEPEETMSNNDLSMIIPIEVKVQVVLVGRSNPEQLDYSIRNRTVGFGATFDYEVGPLVTHLYQVINRGPSTVSSATLDIFWPSFAENGKHLLHLIDVPLVFNHGTSAKCRVKQSQNVNPESLTISNQHLATSETYRRRFRREVEDDLQLREVKENLRDAVRMAKNAGSGAAVEYRGGLSRISVNCNNLNCTHIECDIGEMKKDDYVLVEVFSRLWVNTLIDDNIFEADISSLALAKISALPNSPQYSPAPQLIAVTTDVNPTDPELYQREVPWWLYFLAALIGLVILALLCLCLWRCGFFKRNRPHTEKATLEHSFRGNEYYADATTRYAQPHLYSRNDHGDRL
;
A
#
# COMPACT_ATOMS: atom_id res chain seq x y z
N MET A 1 21.26 -10.17 59.30
CA MET A 1 22.16 -11.25 59.74
C MET A 1 22.55 -10.92 61.16
N SER A 2 22.46 -11.88 62.06
CA SER A 2 22.82 -11.70 63.47
C SER A 2 23.90 -12.70 63.86
N ALA A 3 24.87 -12.26 64.64
CA ALA A 3 25.94 -13.08 65.20
C ALA A 3 25.68 -13.30 66.69
N SER A 4 25.90 -14.52 67.17
CA SER A 4 25.84 -14.84 68.60
C SER A 4 26.98 -15.76 69.01
N SER A 5 27.39 -15.62 70.27
CA SER A 5 28.44 -16.40 70.92
C SER A 5 27.87 -17.16 72.11
N GLN A 6 28.49 -18.28 72.48
CA GLN A 6 28.14 -19.02 73.71
C GLN A 6 28.70 -18.36 74.97
N ASN A 7 29.67 -17.46 74.83
CA ASN A 7 30.23 -16.70 75.94
C ASN A 7 29.38 -15.46 76.21
N SER A 8 29.16 -15.13 77.49
CA SER A 8 28.41 -13.95 77.89
C SER A 8 29.16 -12.68 77.50
N GLU A 9 28.58 -11.87 76.63
CA GLU A 9 29.13 -10.59 76.20
C GLU A 9 28.60 -9.45 77.09
N PRO A 10 29.42 -8.42 77.38
CA PRO A 10 28.97 -7.21 78.05
C PRO A 10 27.84 -6.53 77.26
N GLU A 11 26.83 -5.97 77.94
CA GLU A 11 25.69 -5.29 77.27
C GLU A 11 26.15 -4.17 76.33
N GLU A 12 27.27 -3.51 76.63
CA GLU A 12 27.84 -2.42 75.84
C GLU A 12 28.38 -2.87 74.47
N THR A 13 28.73 -4.15 74.30
CA THR A 13 29.31 -4.68 73.05
C THR A 13 28.29 -5.35 72.15
N MET A 14 27.02 -5.45 72.56
CA MET A 14 25.96 -6.13 71.80
C MET A 14 25.51 -5.37 70.53
N SER A 15 25.92 -4.11 70.37
CA SER A 15 25.45 -3.20 69.32
C SER A 15 25.93 -3.54 67.90
N ASN A 16 26.97 -4.36 67.75
CA ASN A 16 27.53 -4.78 66.46
C ASN A 16 27.10 -6.20 66.05
N ASN A 17 26.27 -6.88 66.84
CA ASN A 17 25.84 -8.25 66.60
C ASN A 17 24.79 -8.36 65.51
N ASP A 18 24.14 -7.25 65.14
CA ASP A 18 23.12 -7.19 64.10
C ASP A 18 23.58 -6.37 62.89
N LEU A 19 23.63 -7.03 61.72
CA LEU A 19 23.82 -6.39 60.43
C LEU A 19 22.52 -6.50 59.60
N SER A 20 21.86 -5.37 59.38
CA SER A 20 20.75 -5.26 58.44
C SER A 20 21.28 -4.84 57.07
N MET A 21 20.98 -5.63 56.04
CA MET A 21 21.24 -5.28 54.64
C MET A 21 19.90 -5.19 53.93
N ILE A 22 19.59 -4.01 53.40
CA ILE A 22 18.38 -3.77 52.60
C ILE A 22 18.79 -3.93 51.14
N ILE A 23 18.29 -4.99 50.49
CA ILE A 23 18.51 -5.22 49.06
C ILE A 23 17.26 -4.71 48.32
N PRO A 24 17.35 -3.65 47.51
CA PRO A 24 16.21 -3.19 46.73
C PRO A 24 15.85 -4.22 45.66
N ILE A 25 14.55 -4.51 45.52
CA ILE A 25 14.03 -5.39 44.47
C ILE A 25 13.58 -4.52 43.31
N GLU A 26 14.11 -4.79 42.12
CA GLU A 26 13.71 -4.11 40.89
C GLU A 26 12.80 -5.02 40.06
N VAL A 27 11.67 -4.49 39.60
CA VAL A 27 10.76 -5.19 38.69
C VAL A 27 11.20 -4.89 37.26
N LYS A 28 11.53 -5.93 36.49
CA LYS A 28 11.94 -5.81 35.09
C LYS A 28 10.99 -6.59 34.20
N VAL A 29 10.29 -5.88 33.33
CA VAL A 29 9.35 -6.45 32.36
C VAL A 29 9.77 -6.09 30.95
N GLN A 30 9.60 -7.04 30.04
CA GLN A 30 9.88 -6.85 28.62
C GLN A 30 8.76 -7.51 27.81
N VAL A 31 7.65 -6.78 27.63
CA VAL A 31 6.59 -7.19 26.71
C VAL A 31 7.03 -6.83 25.31
N VAL A 32 7.08 -7.84 24.43
CA VAL A 32 7.43 -7.69 23.02
C VAL A 32 6.19 -7.90 22.17
N LEU A 33 5.95 -6.99 21.24
CA LEU A 33 4.92 -7.08 20.22
C LEU A 33 5.56 -7.49 18.90
N VAL A 34 4.99 -8.50 18.25
CA VAL A 34 5.39 -8.96 16.91
C VAL A 34 4.13 -9.04 16.07
N GLY A 35 4.25 -8.75 14.78
CA GLY A 35 3.13 -8.90 13.88
C GLY A 35 3.57 -9.22 12.46
N ARG A 36 2.71 -9.91 11.71
CA ARG A 36 2.96 -10.30 10.32
C ARG A 36 1.66 -10.31 9.54
N SER A 37 1.76 -9.98 8.26
CA SER A 37 0.66 -10.18 7.33
C SER A 37 0.80 -11.53 6.64
N ASN A 38 -0.34 -12.14 6.32
CA ASN A 38 -0.45 -13.35 5.53
C ASN A 38 -1.57 -13.16 4.50
N PRO A 39 -1.24 -13.03 3.20
CA PRO A 39 0.11 -12.98 2.64
C PRO A 39 0.82 -11.62 2.91
N GLU A 40 2.15 -11.61 2.89
CA GLU A 40 2.95 -10.37 3.02
C GLU A 40 2.89 -9.52 1.75
N GLN A 41 2.96 -10.17 0.59
CA GLN A 41 2.76 -9.57 -0.73
C GLN A 41 1.54 -10.21 -1.39
N LEU A 42 0.65 -9.38 -1.89
CA LEU A 42 -0.62 -9.78 -2.46
C LEU A 42 -0.75 -9.22 -3.88
N ASP A 43 -0.70 -10.13 -4.84
CA ASP A 43 -0.96 -9.80 -6.22
C ASP A 43 -2.46 -9.91 -6.53
N TYR A 44 -3.04 -8.89 -7.15
CA TYR A 44 -4.45 -8.89 -7.53
C TYR A 44 -4.62 -8.57 -9.03
N SER A 45 -5.62 -9.20 -9.65
CA SER A 45 -5.94 -8.92 -11.06
C SER A 45 -7.07 -7.89 -11.15
N ILE A 46 -6.85 -6.87 -11.98
CA ILE A 46 -7.85 -5.83 -12.30
C ILE A 46 -9.07 -6.44 -12.99
N ARG A 47 -8.91 -7.59 -13.67
CA ARG A 47 -10.01 -8.29 -14.35
C ARG A 47 -11.01 -8.91 -13.38
N ASN A 48 -10.58 -9.23 -12.17
CA ASN A 48 -11.42 -9.82 -11.12
C ASN A 48 -12.25 -8.77 -10.36
N ARG A 49 -12.51 -7.61 -10.98
CA ARG A 49 -13.45 -6.61 -10.46
C ARG A 49 -14.81 -7.26 -10.19
N THR A 50 -15.43 -6.97 -9.05
CA THR A 50 -16.80 -7.46 -8.81
C THR A 50 -17.75 -6.86 -9.84
N VAL A 51 -18.44 -7.75 -10.57
CA VAL A 51 -19.38 -7.39 -11.63
C VAL A 51 -20.79 -7.40 -11.02
N GLY A 52 -21.37 -6.24 -10.68
CA GLY A 52 -22.77 -6.16 -10.24
C GLY A 52 -23.08 -5.18 -9.10
N PHE A 53 -24.34 -5.17 -8.65
CA PHE A 53 -24.90 -4.27 -7.63
C PHE A 53 -24.51 -4.61 -6.18
N GLY A 54 -23.71 -5.65 -5.97
CA GLY A 54 -23.20 -6.06 -4.65
C GLY A 54 -22.64 -7.48 -4.68
N ALA A 55 -21.57 -7.73 -3.93
CA ALA A 55 -21.06 -9.08 -3.72
C ALA A 55 -21.99 -9.84 -2.77
N THR A 56 -22.20 -11.14 -2.99
CA THR A 56 -22.96 -12.00 -2.06
C THR A 56 -22.02 -12.79 -1.16
N PHE A 57 -20.88 -13.18 -1.70
CA PHE A 57 -19.85 -13.95 -0.99
C PHE A 57 -18.60 -13.11 -0.73
N ASP A 58 -17.89 -13.43 0.34
CA ASP A 58 -16.68 -12.72 0.74
C ASP A 58 -15.55 -12.81 -0.30
N TYR A 59 -15.41 -13.96 -0.96
CA TYR A 59 -14.38 -14.17 -1.98
C TYR A 59 -14.61 -13.40 -3.29
N GLU A 60 -15.84 -12.91 -3.54
CA GLU A 60 -16.12 -12.11 -4.73
C GLU A 60 -15.48 -10.73 -4.60
N VAL A 61 -15.48 -10.16 -3.40
CA VAL A 61 -14.91 -8.83 -3.10
C VAL A 61 -13.40 -8.79 -3.34
N GLY A 62 -12.71 -9.88 -2.98
CA GLY A 62 -11.29 -9.98 -3.20
C GLY A 62 -10.60 -11.08 -2.38
N PRO A 63 -9.25 -11.10 -2.42
CA PRO A 63 -8.45 -12.08 -1.71
C PRO A 63 -8.50 -11.86 -0.19
N LEU A 64 -8.25 -12.95 0.53
CA LEU A 64 -8.13 -12.96 1.97
C LEU A 64 -6.78 -12.35 2.40
N VAL A 65 -6.83 -11.44 3.38
CA VAL A 65 -5.67 -10.89 4.07
C VAL A 65 -5.86 -11.10 5.57
N THR A 66 -4.92 -11.80 6.21
CA THR A 66 -4.91 -12.00 7.65
C THR A 66 -3.71 -11.31 8.28
N HIS A 67 -3.95 -10.55 9.35
CA HIS A 67 -2.86 -9.97 10.14
C HIS A 67 -2.80 -10.70 11.49
N LEU A 68 -1.60 -11.17 11.80
CA LEU A 68 -1.27 -11.91 13.01
C LEU A 68 -0.52 -10.97 13.96
N TYR A 69 -0.93 -10.90 15.21
CA TYR A 69 -0.27 -10.13 16.27
C TYR A 69 0.03 -11.02 17.46
N GLN A 70 1.29 -11.06 17.87
CA GLN A 70 1.75 -11.81 19.03
C GLN A 70 2.27 -10.85 20.09
N VAL A 71 1.71 -10.93 21.29
CA VAL A 71 2.20 -10.24 22.48
C VAL A 71 2.85 -11.27 23.38
N ILE A 72 4.13 -11.10 23.72
CA ILE A 72 4.89 -12.06 24.54
C ILE A 72 5.64 -11.34 25.66
N ASN A 73 5.61 -11.89 26.88
CA ASN A 73 6.44 -11.38 27.97
C ASN A 73 7.80 -12.08 27.98
N ARG A 74 8.85 -11.43 27.48
CA ARG A 74 10.25 -11.91 27.54
C ARG A 74 10.97 -11.53 28.83
N GLY A 75 10.33 -10.72 29.68
CA GLY A 75 10.92 -10.24 30.92
C GLY A 75 10.92 -11.31 32.02
N PRO A 76 11.76 -11.16 33.05
CA PRO A 76 11.76 -12.06 34.21
C PRO A 76 10.53 -11.88 35.10
N SER A 77 9.94 -10.69 35.17
CA SER A 77 8.80 -10.39 36.04
C SER A 77 7.46 -10.65 35.35
N THR A 78 6.47 -11.12 36.13
CA THR A 78 5.09 -11.33 35.68
C THR A 78 4.37 -10.00 35.46
N VAL A 79 3.58 -9.93 34.39
CA VAL A 79 2.68 -8.81 34.10
C VAL A 79 1.28 -9.16 34.58
N SER A 80 0.64 -8.31 35.37
CA SER A 80 -0.72 -8.59 35.87
C SER A 80 -1.78 -8.34 34.80
N SER A 81 -1.62 -7.28 34.01
CA SER A 81 -2.48 -7.01 32.87
C SER A 81 -1.79 -6.16 31.81
N ALA A 82 -2.14 -6.41 30.55
CA ALA A 82 -1.68 -5.67 29.39
C ALA A 82 -2.85 -5.39 28.44
N THR A 83 -2.67 -4.42 27.57
CA THR A 83 -3.66 -4.03 26.56
C THR A 83 -3.00 -4.04 25.19
N LEU A 84 -3.72 -4.58 24.22
CA LEU A 84 -3.35 -4.50 22.81
C LEU A 84 -4.47 -3.77 22.06
N ASP A 85 -4.13 -2.65 21.43
CA ASP A 85 -5.03 -1.82 20.65
C ASP A 85 -4.63 -1.89 19.18
N ILE A 86 -5.50 -2.42 18.32
CA ILE A 86 -5.27 -2.54 16.88
C ILE A 86 -6.17 -1.54 16.16
N PHE A 87 -5.55 -0.66 15.36
CA PHE A 87 -6.21 0.29 14.48
C PHE A 87 -6.18 -0.28 13.06
N TRP A 88 -7.34 -0.79 12.65
CA TRP A 88 -7.53 -1.49 11.40
C TRP A 88 -7.94 -0.53 10.26
N PRO A 89 -7.30 -0.53 9.08
CA PRO A 89 -7.63 0.38 7.99
C PRO A 89 -8.83 -0.13 7.18
N SER A 90 -10.03 -0.01 7.75
CA SER A 90 -11.28 -0.49 7.13
C SER A 90 -11.69 0.29 5.89
N PHE A 91 -11.36 1.58 5.82
CA PHE A 91 -11.81 2.47 4.75
C PHE A 91 -10.64 3.26 4.14
N ALA A 92 -10.74 3.55 2.85
CA ALA A 92 -9.85 4.45 2.14
C ALA A 92 -10.19 5.92 2.42
N GLU A 93 -9.39 6.87 1.93
CA GLU A 93 -9.60 8.31 2.17
C GLU A 93 -10.93 8.85 1.65
N ASN A 94 -11.45 8.22 0.60
CA ASN A 94 -12.76 8.51 -0.01
C ASN A 94 -13.95 7.88 0.76
N GLY A 95 -13.71 7.13 1.85
CA GLY A 95 -14.73 6.45 2.63
C GLY A 95 -15.21 5.11 2.05
N LYS A 96 -14.63 4.63 0.94
CA LYS A 96 -14.90 3.28 0.41
C LYS A 96 -14.15 2.23 1.22
N HIS A 97 -14.61 0.97 1.17
CA HIS A 97 -13.96 -0.14 1.87
C HIS A 97 -12.53 -0.37 1.37
N LEU A 98 -11.61 -0.70 2.28
CA LEU A 98 -10.22 -1.06 1.95
C LEU A 98 -9.90 -2.48 2.43
N LEU A 99 -9.60 -2.67 3.72
CA LEU A 99 -9.55 -4.00 4.34
C LEU A 99 -10.86 -4.30 5.06
N HIS A 100 -11.75 -4.99 4.37
CA HIS A 100 -13.08 -5.34 4.86
C HIS A 100 -13.00 -6.45 5.90
N LEU A 101 -13.35 -6.16 7.15
CA LEU A 101 -13.39 -7.16 8.22
C LEU A 101 -14.53 -8.13 7.95
N ILE A 102 -14.22 -9.41 7.86
CA ILE A 102 -15.20 -10.48 7.61
C ILE A 102 -15.70 -11.12 8.90
N ASP A 103 -14.90 -11.12 9.96
CA ASP A 103 -15.26 -11.69 11.26
C ASP A 103 -14.56 -10.96 12.41
N VAL A 104 -14.94 -11.29 13.64
CA VAL A 104 -14.24 -10.85 14.85
C VAL A 104 -12.85 -11.49 14.95
N PRO A 105 -11.88 -10.82 15.60
CA PRO A 105 -10.54 -11.38 15.77
C PRO A 105 -10.56 -12.69 16.55
N LEU A 106 -9.84 -13.69 16.06
CA LEU A 106 -9.61 -14.93 16.80
C LEU A 106 -8.44 -14.73 17.77
N VAL A 107 -8.61 -15.27 18.98
CA VAL A 107 -7.62 -15.16 20.04
C VAL A 107 -7.18 -16.55 20.44
N PHE A 108 -5.90 -16.83 20.25
CA PHE A 108 -5.25 -18.03 20.72
C PHE A 108 -4.43 -17.71 21.95
N ASN A 109 -4.73 -18.40 23.04
CA ASN A 109 -4.10 -18.16 24.30
C ASN A 109 -3.44 -19.42 24.87
N HIS A 110 -2.24 -19.27 25.41
CA HIS A 110 -1.50 -20.36 26.03
C HIS A 110 -1.21 -20.02 27.49
N GLY A 111 -2.19 -20.27 28.37
CA GLY A 111 -2.06 -20.03 29.82
C GLY A 111 -2.48 -18.62 30.31
N THR A 112 -2.61 -17.64 29.41
CA THR A 112 -3.10 -16.29 29.72
C THR A 112 -4.55 -16.11 29.27
N SER A 113 -5.41 -15.42 30.02
CA SER A 113 -6.74 -15.04 29.50
C SER A 113 -6.63 -13.79 28.63
N ALA A 114 -7.16 -13.81 27.41
CA ALA A 114 -7.24 -12.61 26.57
C ALA A 114 -8.62 -12.48 25.94
N LYS A 115 -9.16 -11.26 25.90
CA LYS A 115 -10.48 -10.96 25.33
C LYS A 115 -10.39 -9.76 24.41
N CYS A 116 -10.69 -9.97 23.14
CA CYS A 116 -10.75 -8.90 22.13
C CYS A 116 -12.19 -8.48 21.86
N ARG A 117 -12.39 -7.17 21.62
CA ARG A 117 -13.67 -6.55 21.30
C ARG A 117 -13.47 -5.50 20.23
N VAL A 118 -14.33 -5.51 19.21
CA VAL A 118 -14.35 -4.47 18.18
C VAL A 118 -15.24 -3.32 18.67
N LYS A 119 -14.69 -2.11 18.77
CA LYS A 119 -15.45 -0.92 19.22
C LYS A 119 -16.57 -0.57 18.24
N GLN A 120 -16.22 -0.49 16.96
CA GLN A 120 -17.15 -0.26 15.86
C GLN A 120 -17.64 -1.62 15.31
N SER A 121 -18.46 -2.35 16.07
CA SER A 121 -18.96 -3.66 15.65
C SER A 121 -19.76 -3.60 14.34
N GLN A 122 -20.30 -2.44 13.97
CA GLN A 122 -20.96 -2.21 12.68
C GLN A 122 -20.01 -2.29 11.47
N ASN A 123 -18.69 -2.14 11.69
CA ASN A 123 -17.69 -2.26 10.64
C ASN A 123 -17.28 -3.72 10.40
N VAL A 124 -17.78 -4.67 11.20
CA VAL A 124 -17.57 -6.11 11.01
C VAL A 124 -18.65 -6.63 10.08
N ASN A 125 -18.24 -7.08 8.90
CA ASN A 125 -19.09 -7.57 7.81
C ASN A 125 -20.38 -6.74 7.59
N PRO A 126 -20.30 -5.41 7.37
CA PRO A 126 -21.47 -4.54 7.17
C PRO A 126 -22.38 -5.00 6.02
N GLU A 127 -21.78 -5.46 4.92
CA GLU A 127 -22.48 -5.94 3.73
C GLU A 127 -23.14 -7.33 3.92
N SER A 128 -23.02 -7.93 5.11
CA SER A 128 -23.60 -9.23 5.43
C SER A 128 -23.22 -10.33 4.43
N LEU A 129 -21.96 -10.30 3.95
CA LEU A 129 -21.44 -11.26 2.99
C LEU A 129 -21.44 -12.66 3.61
N THR A 130 -21.72 -13.66 2.77
CA THR A 130 -21.60 -15.06 3.18
C THR A 130 -20.12 -15.43 3.25
N ILE A 131 -19.65 -15.75 4.44
CA ILE A 131 -18.24 -16.05 4.73
C ILE A 131 -17.93 -17.48 4.29
N SER A 132 -16.94 -17.64 3.41
CA SER A 132 -16.41 -18.94 3.04
C SER A 132 -15.69 -19.63 4.21
N ASN A 133 -15.79 -20.96 4.31
CA ASN A 133 -15.24 -21.81 5.38
C ASN A 133 -13.70 -21.76 5.55
N GLN A 134 -13.00 -20.87 4.86
CA GLN A 134 -11.56 -20.62 5.06
C GLN A 134 -11.28 -19.98 6.43
N HIS A 135 -12.31 -19.50 7.12
CA HIS A 135 -12.27 -18.90 8.47
C HIS A 135 -13.20 -19.67 9.41
N LEU A 136 -12.71 -20.71 10.09
CA LEU A 136 -13.53 -21.41 11.08
C LEU A 136 -12.89 -21.39 12.46
N ALA A 137 -13.43 -20.52 13.32
CA ALA A 137 -13.88 -20.91 14.64
C ALA A 137 -15.13 -20.10 15.02
N THR A 138 -16.27 -20.78 15.06
CA THR A 138 -17.60 -20.31 15.49
C THR A 138 -17.67 -19.93 16.97
N SER A 139 -18.30 -18.80 17.31
CA SER A 139 -19.59 -18.76 18.07
C SER A 139 -19.99 -17.33 18.49
N GLU A 140 -21.09 -16.89 17.89
CA GLU A 140 -22.27 -16.17 18.40
C GLU A 140 -22.23 -15.03 19.47
N THR A 141 -22.96 -13.97 19.06
CA THR A 141 -23.74 -12.98 19.81
C THR A 141 -23.04 -11.77 20.42
N TYR A 142 -23.21 -10.61 19.77
CA TYR A 142 -23.46 -9.36 20.50
C TYR A 142 -24.30 -8.36 19.66
N ARG A 143 -25.59 -8.21 20.00
CA ARG A 143 -26.41 -7.05 19.60
C ARG A 143 -26.37 -6.03 20.72
N ARG A 144 -25.80 -4.84 20.50
CA ARG A 144 -26.20 -3.61 21.24
C ARG A 144 -26.06 -2.36 20.37
N ARG A 145 -27.15 -1.59 20.31
CA ARG A 145 -27.21 -0.20 19.82
C ARG A 145 -26.37 0.69 20.73
N PHE A 146 -25.57 1.60 20.17
CA PHE A 146 -25.20 2.82 20.87
C PHE A 146 -25.19 4.06 19.97
N ARG A 147 -25.55 5.16 20.62
CA ARG A 147 -25.90 6.49 20.15
C ARG A 147 -24.64 7.29 19.83
N ARG A 148 -24.66 8.09 18.75
CA ARG A 148 -23.57 9.01 18.37
C ARG A 148 -23.51 10.18 19.33
N GLU A 149 -22.28 10.55 19.69
CA GLU A 149 -21.94 11.87 20.20
C GLU A 149 -20.95 12.49 19.20
N VAL A 150 -21.16 13.77 18.92
CA VAL A 150 -20.41 14.56 17.93
C VAL A 150 -19.48 15.48 18.71
N GLU A 151 -18.18 15.38 18.51
CA GLU A 151 -17.24 16.37 19.05
C GLU A 151 -16.01 16.59 18.12
N ASP A 152 -15.81 17.87 17.83
CA ASP A 152 -14.69 18.68 17.29
C ASP A 152 -13.79 18.21 16.12
N ASP A 153 -13.95 18.88 14.96
CA ASP A 153 -13.20 18.66 13.69
C ASP A 153 -11.68 18.94 13.78
N LEU A 154 -11.25 19.79 14.73
CA LEU A 154 -9.84 20.16 14.88
C LEU A 154 -9.00 19.07 15.56
N GLN A 155 -9.52 18.43 16.60
CA GLN A 155 -8.84 17.34 17.29
C GLN A 155 -8.70 16.09 16.39
N LEU A 156 -9.69 15.87 15.52
CA LEU A 156 -9.70 14.75 14.59
C LEU A 156 -8.52 14.80 13.61
N ARG A 157 -8.14 15.99 13.12
CA ARG A 157 -7.01 16.18 12.21
C ARG A 157 -5.68 15.85 12.87
N GLU A 158 -5.48 16.33 14.10
CA GLU A 158 -4.27 16.04 14.87
C GLU A 158 -4.13 14.53 15.13
N VAL A 159 -5.22 13.87 15.53
CA VAL A 159 -5.23 12.41 15.73
C VAL A 159 -4.93 11.65 14.43
N LYS A 160 -5.45 12.12 13.29
CA LYS A 160 -5.19 11.51 11.98
C LYS A 160 -3.72 11.63 11.57
N GLU A 161 -3.10 12.79 11.79
CA GLU A 161 -1.67 12.99 11.52
C GLU A 161 -0.81 12.17 12.48
N ASN A 162 -1.13 12.14 13.77
CA ASN A 162 -0.43 11.30 14.75
C ASN A 162 -0.49 9.80 14.39
N LEU A 163 -1.63 9.32 13.89
CA LEU A 163 -1.77 7.94 13.39
C LEU A 163 -0.87 7.70 12.17
N ARG A 164 -0.87 8.62 11.19
CA ARG A 164 -0.03 8.52 9.99
C ARG A 164 1.46 8.49 10.34
N ASP A 165 1.89 9.36 11.25
CA ASP A 165 3.28 9.43 11.69
C ASP A 165 3.69 8.19 12.49
N ALA A 166 2.80 7.66 13.33
CA ALA A 166 3.03 6.41 14.04
C ALA A 166 3.20 5.22 13.07
N VAL A 167 2.36 5.13 12.03
CA VAL A 167 2.52 4.11 10.97
C VAL A 167 3.86 4.26 10.26
N ARG A 168 4.24 5.48 9.86
CA ARG A 168 5.52 5.76 9.19
C ARG A 168 6.71 5.39 10.08
N MET A 169 6.66 5.76 11.35
CA MET A 169 7.70 5.44 12.33
C MET A 169 7.87 3.92 12.48
N ALA A 170 6.76 3.19 12.61
CA ALA A 170 6.81 1.74 12.76
C ALA A 170 7.29 1.03 11.48
N LYS A 171 6.87 1.49 10.29
CA LYS A 171 7.38 0.98 9.00
C LYS A 171 8.89 1.13 8.86
N ASN A 172 9.43 2.29 9.23
CA ASN A 172 10.85 2.58 9.10
C ASN A 172 11.75 1.69 9.97
N ALA A 173 11.20 1.07 11.02
CA ALA A 173 11.93 0.13 11.87
C ALA A 173 12.00 -1.30 11.31
N GLY A 174 11.28 -1.58 10.22
CA GLY A 174 11.25 -2.87 9.55
C GLY A 174 9.93 -3.63 9.76
N SER A 175 9.47 -4.32 8.71
CA SER A 175 8.24 -5.11 8.72
C SER A 175 8.27 -6.15 9.84
N GLY A 176 7.35 -6.02 10.80
CA GLY A 176 7.19 -6.99 11.89
C GLY A 176 8.02 -6.74 13.15
N ALA A 177 8.80 -5.66 13.21
CA ALA A 177 9.53 -5.25 14.42
C ALA A 177 8.77 -4.15 15.19
N ALA A 178 8.57 -4.35 16.49
CA ALA A 178 7.98 -3.30 17.33
C ALA A 178 9.01 -2.26 17.77
N VAL A 179 8.54 -1.02 17.89
CA VAL A 179 9.32 0.15 18.31
C VAL A 179 8.76 0.68 19.61
N GLU A 180 9.64 1.20 20.46
CA GLU A 180 9.22 1.96 21.64
C GLU A 180 8.51 3.25 21.22
N TYR A 181 7.25 3.40 21.63
CA TYR A 181 6.43 4.53 21.26
C TYR A 181 6.25 5.51 22.41
N ARG A 182 6.59 6.77 22.17
CA ARG A 182 6.49 7.87 23.14
C ARG A 182 5.57 9.01 22.67
N GLY A 183 4.77 8.78 21.63
CA GLY A 183 3.81 9.77 21.13
C GLY A 183 2.48 9.76 21.90
N GLY A 184 1.56 10.64 21.50
CA GLY A 184 0.28 10.86 22.19
C GLY A 184 -0.84 9.83 21.90
N LEU A 185 -0.56 8.76 21.15
CA LEU A 185 -1.58 7.75 20.85
C LEU A 185 -1.86 6.87 22.06
N SER A 186 -3.14 6.68 22.35
CA SER A 186 -3.62 5.85 23.43
C SER A 186 -4.99 5.28 23.07
N ARG A 187 -5.42 4.24 23.78
CA ARG A 187 -6.77 3.67 23.70
C ARG A 187 -7.89 4.73 23.80
N ILE A 188 -7.66 5.82 24.55
CA ILE A 188 -8.67 6.85 24.81
C ILE A 188 -8.64 7.94 23.73
N SER A 189 -7.45 8.26 23.20
CA SER A 189 -7.29 9.39 22.27
C SER A 189 -7.68 9.05 20.83
N VAL A 190 -7.68 7.76 20.45
CA VAL A 190 -8.04 7.34 19.09
C VAL A 190 -9.48 6.86 19.05
N ASN A 191 -10.36 7.65 18.45
CA ASN A 191 -11.74 7.27 18.20
C ASN A 191 -11.97 7.01 16.70
N CYS A 192 -12.05 5.73 16.33
CA CYS A 192 -12.27 5.33 14.94
C CYS A 192 -13.69 5.62 14.40
N ASN A 193 -14.62 6.20 15.17
CA ASN A 193 -15.96 6.51 14.66
C ASN A 193 -15.95 7.55 13.52
N ASN A 194 -15.05 8.53 13.59
CA ASN A 194 -14.90 9.61 12.61
C ASN A 194 -13.59 9.47 11.80
N LEU A 195 -12.91 8.34 11.93
CA LEU A 195 -11.69 8.02 11.20
C LEU A 195 -11.98 6.85 10.27
N ASN A 196 -11.16 6.68 9.26
CA ASN A 196 -11.31 5.61 8.26
C ASN A 196 -10.80 4.24 8.78
N CYS A 197 -10.89 4.03 10.09
CA CYS A 197 -10.36 2.86 10.78
C CYS A 197 -11.45 2.12 11.57
N THR A 198 -11.09 0.94 12.06
CA THR A 198 -11.84 0.19 13.07
C THR A 198 -10.92 -0.10 14.23
N HIS A 199 -11.35 0.20 15.45
CA HIS A 199 -10.56 -0.02 16.65
C HIS A 199 -10.93 -1.35 17.30
N ILE A 200 -9.94 -2.22 17.45
CA ILE A 200 -10.04 -3.51 18.11
C ILE A 200 -9.27 -3.42 19.43
N GLU A 201 -9.98 -3.59 20.54
CA GLU A 201 -9.42 -3.54 21.88
C GLU A 201 -9.30 -4.95 22.45
N CYS A 202 -8.09 -5.34 22.81
CA CYS A 202 -7.81 -6.60 23.48
C CYS A 202 -7.32 -6.34 24.91
N ASP A 203 -8.01 -6.93 25.87
CA ASP A 203 -7.61 -6.95 27.28
C ASP A 203 -6.90 -8.28 27.55
N ILE A 204 -5.63 -8.19 27.91
CA ILE A 204 -4.75 -9.33 28.19
C ILE A 204 -4.56 -9.42 29.70
N GLY A 205 -4.82 -10.61 30.26
CA GLY A 205 -4.67 -10.90 31.67
C GLY A 205 -3.23 -11.12 32.09
N GLU A 206 -3.04 -11.96 33.11
CA GLU A 206 -1.71 -12.22 33.67
C GLU A 206 -0.81 -12.97 32.66
N MET A 207 0.40 -12.45 32.46
CA MET A 207 1.42 -13.03 31.59
C MET A 207 2.69 -13.32 32.39
N LYS A 208 3.01 -14.60 32.57
CA LYS A 208 4.28 -15.04 33.15
C LYS A 208 5.40 -14.91 32.12
N LYS A 209 6.61 -15.20 32.56
CA LYS A 209 7.77 -15.26 31.67
C LYS A 209 7.51 -16.25 30.53
N ASP A 210 7.74 -15.79 29.31
CA ASP A 210 7.57 -16.47 28.02
C ASP A 210 6.12 -16.85 27.66
N ASP A 211 5.11 -16.41 28.44
CA ASP A 211 3.71 -16.52 28.04
C ASP A 211 3.43 -15.57 26.88
N TYR A 212 2.56 -16.02 25.97
CA TYR A 212 2.16 -15.24 24.81
C TYR A 212 0.66 -15.37 24.50
N VAL A 213 0.15 -14.33 23.82
CA VAL A 213 -1.19 -14.28 23.24
C VAL A 213 -1.04 -13.99 21.76
N LEU A 214 -1.74 -14.75 20.92
CA LEU A 214 -1.81 -14.55 19.48
C LEU A 214 -3.22 -14.09 19.10
N VAL A 215 -3.30 -12.98 18.38
CA VAL A 215 -4.54 -12.41 17.85
C VAL A 215 -4.47 -12.44 16.33
N GLU A 216 -5.44 -13.07 15.70
CA GLU A 216 -5.56 -13.17 14.25
C GLU A 216 -6.78 -12.38 13.77
N VAL A 217 -6.55 -11.41 12.89
CA VAL A 217 -7.60 -10.56 12.31
C VAL A 217 -7.81 -10.96 10.86
N PHE A 218 -9.06 -11.29 10.51
CA PHE A 218 -9.43 -11.73 9.17
C PHE A 218 -10.11 -10.62 8.39
N SER A 219 -9.62 -10.38 7.17
CA SER A 219 -10.21 -9.39 6.28
C SER A 219 -10.13 -9.78 4.82
N ARG A 220 -10.94 -9.14 3.98
CA ARG A 220 -10.86 -9.24 2.53
C ARG A 220 -10.38 -7.91 1.97
N LEU A 221 -9.46 -7.95 1.01
CA LEU A 221 -9.06 -6.76 0.28
C LEU A 221 -10.19 -6.35 -0.67
N TRP A 222 -10.68 -5.12 -0.57
CA TRP A 222 -11.72 -4.61 -1.45
C TRP A 222 -11.11 -4.10 -2.77
N VAL A 223 -10.96 -5.02 -3.73
CA VAL A 223 -10.25 -4.77 -4.99
C VAL A 223 -10.85 -3.61 -5.79
N ASN A 224 -12.17 -3.44 -5.77
CA ASN A 224 -12.84 -2.36 -6.50
C ASN A 224 -12.38 -0.95 -6.06
N THR A 225 -12.04 -0.76 -4.79
CA THR A 225 -11.62 0.55 -4.29
C THR A 225 -10.25 0.92 -4.86
N LEU A 226 -9.33 -0.06 -4.92
CA LEU A 226 -8.02 0.12 -5.52
C LEU A 226 -8.12 0.45 -7.01
N ILE A 227 -8.98 -0.27 -7.73
CA ILE A 227 -9.21 -0.05 -9.16
C ILE A 227 -9.84 1.33 -9.41
N ASP A 228 -10.88 1.69 -8.65
CA ASP A 228 -11.59 2.96 -8.84
C ASP A 228 -10.72 4.18 -8.51
N ASP A 229 -9.86 4.06 -7.49
CA ASP A 229 -8.98 5.15 -7.06
C ASP A 229 -7.63 5.16 -7.80
N ASN A 230 -7.45 4.26 -8.79
CA ASN A 230 -6.25 4.17 -9.62
C ASN A 230 -4.98 3.94 -8.76
N ILE A 231 -5.12 3.11 -7.73
CA ILE A 231 -4.07 2.72 -6.78
C ILE A 231 -3.47 1.38 -7.23
N PHE A 232 -2.31 1.44 -7.87
CA PHE A 232 -1.65 0.25 -8.41
C PHE A 232 -0.76 -0.43 -7.38
N GLU A 233 0.17 0.32 -6.82
CA GLU A 233 1.11 -0.16 -5.81
C GLU A 233 0.79 0.54 -4.49
N ALA A 234 0.44 -0.23 -3.45
CA ALA A 234 0.10 0.34 -2.16
C ALA A 234 0.44 -0.59 -0.99
N ASP A 235 1.14 -0.01 -0.02
CA ASP A 235 1.38 -0.64 1.27
C ASP A 235 0.21 -0.39 2.23
N ILE A 236 -0.71 -1.33 2.33
CA ILE A 236 -1.84 -1.20 3.26
C ILE A 236 -1.39 -1.67 4.65
N SER A 237 -1.45 -0.77 5.63
CA SER A 237 -0.82 -0.98 6.93
C SER A 237 -1.81 -0.81 8.06
N SER A 238 -1.83 -1.81 8.93
CA SER A 238 -2.53 -1.75 10.22
C SER A 238 -1.55 -1.34 11.32
N LEU A 239 -2.04 -0.63 12.33
CA LEU A 239 -1.22 -0.17 13.45
C LEU A 239 -1.64 -0.91 14.72
N ALA A 240 -0.69 -1.47 15.46
CA ALA A 240 -0.98 -2.09 16.75
C ALA A 240 -0.09 -1.50 17.85
N LEU A 241 -0.73 -1.22 19.00
CA LEU A 241 -0.12 -0.60 20.18
C LEU A 241 -0.32 -1.53 21.38
N ALA A 242 0.77 -2.05 21.93
CA ALA A 242 0.77 -2.85 23.14
C ALA A 242 1.25 -2.00 24.34
N LYS A 243 0.50 -2.01 25.43
CA LYS A 243 0.80 -1.27 26.66
C LYS A 243 0.60 -2.15 27.89
N ILE A 244 1.50 -2.04 28.86
CA ILE A 244 1.34 -2.68 30.16
C ILE A 244 0.39 -1.82 31.02
N SER A 245 -0.65 -2.46 31.56
CA SER A 245 -1.67 -1.78 32.37
C SER A 245 -1.41 -1.89 33.85
N ALA A 246 -1.00 -3.06 34.34
CA ALA A 246 -0.71 -3.26 35.76
C ALA A 246 0.40 -4.29 36.01
N LEU A 247 1.11 -4.08 37.12
CA LEU A 247 2.17 -4.93 37.65
C LEU A 247 1.86 -5.28 39.11
N PRO A 248 2.21 -6.49 39.57
CA PRO A 248 1.77 -6.97 40.88
C PRO A 248 2.40 -6.17 42.04
N ASN A 249 3.66 -5.76 41.90
CA ASN A 249 4.45 -5.16 42.98
C ASN A 249 5.11 -3.82 42.62
N SER A 250 4.77 -3.23 41.48
CA SER A 250 5.34 -1.94 41.06
C SER A 250 4.35 -1.15 40.17
N PRO A 251 3.30 -0.57 40.75
CA PRO A 251 2.29 0.17 39.98
C PRO A 251 2.82 1.50 39.40
N GLN A 252 3.95 2.00 39.91
CA GLN A 252 4.60 3.22 39.40
C GLN A 252 5.53 2.95 38.21
N TYR A 253 5.92 1.69 37.98
CA TYR A 253 6.74 1.32 36.85
C TYR A 253 5.87 1.20 35.59
N SER A 254 5.96 2.18 34.70
CA SER A 254 5.24 2.19 33.41
C SER A 254 6.27 2.22 32.27
N PRO A 255 6.70 1.06 31.77
CA PRO A 255 7.54 1.03 30.58
C PRO A 255 6.78 1.61 29.38
N ALA A 256 7.54 2.14 28.42
CA ALA A 256 6.94 2.74 27.24
C ALA A 256 6.18 1.69 26.40
N PRO A 257 5.03 2.05 25.81
CA PRO A 257 4.29 1.18 24.92
C PRO A 257 5.11 0.71 23.72
N GLN A 258 4.79 -0.46 23.20
CA GLN A 258 5.35 -0.95 21.94
C GLN A 258 4.36 -0.75 20.79
N LEU A 259 4.87 -0.27 19.68
CA LEU A 259 4.10 0.04 18.48
C LEU A 259 4.65 -0.72 17.28
N ILE A 260 3.77 -1.29 16.47
CA ILE A 260 4.12 -1.99 15.24
C ILE A 260 3.16 -1.63 14.12
N ALA A 261 3.66 -1.58 12.89
CA ALA A 261 2.84 -1.54 11.68
C ALA A 261 2.96 -2.89 10.98
N VAL A 262 1.83 -3.55 10.76
CA VAL A 262 1.76 -4.77 9.95
C VAL A 262 1.24 -4.38 8.58
N THR A 263 2.08 -4.60 7.57
CA THR A 263 1.89 -4.13 6.20
C THR A 263 1.60 -5.31 5.28
N THR A 264 0.61 -5.13 4.39
CA THR A 264 0.40 -5.98 3.22
C THR A 264 0.77 -5.15 2.00
N ASP A 265 1.76 -5.61 1.25
CA ASP A 265 2.13 -5.01 -0.03
C ASP A 265 1.17 -5.54 -1.11
N VAL A 266 0.56 -4.63 -1.86
CA VAL A 266 -0.48 -4.95 -2.83
C VAL A 266 -0.06 -4.48 -4.20
N ASN A 267 0.06 -5.42 -5.14
CA ASN A 267 0.56 -5.19 -6.49
C ASN A 267 -0.44 -5.71 -7.56
N PRO A 268 -0.56 -5.06 -8.73
CA PRO A 268 -1.43 -5.54 -9.79
C PRO A 268 -0.69 -6.58 -10.64
N THR A 269 -1.35 -7.68 -10.99
CA THR A 269 -0.77 -8.69 -11.91
C THR A 269 -0.70 -8.22 -13.36
N ASP A 270 -1.57 -7.29 -13.75
CA ASP A 270 -1.77 -6.89 -15.15
C ASP A 270 -1.43 -5.39 -15.36
N PRO A 271 -0.16 -4.97 -15.26
CA PRO A 271 0.22 -3.58 -15.45
C PRO A 271 -0.01 -3.10 -16.90
N GLU A 272 -0.07 -4.02 -17.88
CA GLU A 272 -0.18 -3.73 -19.31
C GLU A 272 -1.59 -3.32 -19.78
N LEU A 273 -2.64 -3.65 -19.01
CA LEU A 273 -4.00 -3.16 -19.30
C LEU A 273 -4.11 -1.64 -19.14
N TYR A 274 -3.14 -1.04 -18.44
CA TYR A 274 -2.85 0.38 -18.50
C TYR A 274 -1.91 0.68 -19.67
N GLN A 275 -2.43 0.50 -20.89
CA GLN A 275 -2.10 1.54 -21.87
C GLN A 275 -2.68 2.82 -21.29
N ARG A 276 -1.84 3.56 -20.54
CA ARG A 276 -2.08 4.93 -20.11
C ARG A 276 -2.66 5.62 -21.32
N GLU A 277 -3.97 5.83 -21.36
CA GLU A 277 -4.65 6.37 -22.53
C GLU A 277 -4.01 7.73 -22.76
N VAL A 278 -3.04 7.77 -23.69
CA VAL A 278 -2.23 8.95 -23.90
C VAL A 278 -3.23 10.01 -24.33
N PRO A 279 -3.37 11.10 -23.57
CA PRO A 279 -4.38 12.10 -23.86
C PRO A 279 -4.33 12.51 -25.33
N TRP A 280 -5.48 12.59 -25.97
CA TRP A 280 -5.57 12.79 -27.42
C TRP A 280 -4.81 14.03 -27.94
N TRP A 281 -4.67 15.05 -27.08
CA TRP A 281 -3.88 16.25 -27.38
C TRP A 281 -2.40 15.96 -27.66
N LEU A 282 -1.83 14.89 -27.11
CA LEU A 282 -0.45 14.49 -27.39
C LEU A 282 -0.30 13.91 -28.79
N TYR A 283 -1.29 13.16 -29.29
CA TYR A 283 -1.31 12.75 -30.70
C TYR A 283 -1.43 13.96 -31.63
N PHE A 284 -2.26 14.93 -31.26
CA PHE A 284 -2.38 16.20 -31.99
C PHE A 284 -1.06 16.99 -32.00
N LEU A 285 -0.39 17.10 -30.85
CA LEU A 285 0.90 17.78 -30.72
C LEU A 285 1.99 17.07 -31.53
N ALA A 286 2.04 15.74 -31.48
CA ALA A 286 2.98 14.94 -32.26
C ALA A 286 2.76 15.12 -33.78
N ALA A 287 1.50 15.14 -34.23
CA ALA A 287 1.16 15.41 -35.62
C ALA A 287 1.57 16.83 -36.06
N LEU A 288 1.37 17.83 -35.19
CA LEU A 288 1.75 19.22 -35.47
C LEU A 288 3.29 19.36 -35.59
N ILE A 289 4.04 18.75 -34.67
CA ILE A 289 5.51 18.71 -34.73
C ILE A 289 5.98 17.98 -35.98
N GLY A 290 5.36 16.85 -36.32
CA GLY A 290 5.65 16.09 -37.53
C GLY A 290 5.44 16.90 -38.82
N LEU A 291 4.35 17.68 -38.90
CA LEU A 291 4.07 18.57 -40.02
C LEU A 291 5.09 19.71 -40.14
N VAL A 292 5.52 20.29 -39.02
CA VAL A 292 6.54 21.34 -38.99
C VAL A 292 7.89 20.79 -39.48
N ILE A 293 8.29 19.61 -39.00
CA ILE A 293 9.53 18.94 -39.46
C ILE A 293 9.44 18.60 -40.96
N LEU A 294 8.30 18.07 -41.42
CA LEU A 294 8.08 17.77 -42.83
C LEU A 294 8.18 19.03 -43.70
N ALA A 295 7.57 20.14 -43.26
CA ALA A 295 7.64 21.42 -43.96
C ALA A 295 9.09 21.95 -44.02
N LEU A 296 9.82 21.86 -42.92
CA LEU A 296 11.24 22.24 -42.88
C LEU A 296 12.09 21.35 -43.80
N LEU A 297 11.86 20.04 -43.84
CA LEU A 297 12.54 19.13 -44.77
C LEU A 297 12.24 19.49 -46.22
N CYS A 298 10.98 19.77 -46.57
CA CYS A 298 10.61 20.23 -47.91
C CYS A 298 11.31 21.55 -48.27
N LEU A 299 11.41 22.51 -47.34
CA LEU A 299 12.13 23.76 -47.55
C LEU A 299 13.64 23.55 -47.73
N CYS A 300 14.24 22.68 -46.91
CA CYS A 300 15.65 22.29 -47.06
C CYS A 300 15.90 21.63 -48.41
N LEU A 301 15.07 20.65 -48.81
CA LEU A 301 15.18 19.98 -50.12
C LEU A 301 14.94 20.94 -51.30
N TRP A 302 14.01 21.89 -51.14
CA TRP A 302 13.78 22.94 -52.12
C TRP A 302 14.99 23.87 -52.24
N ARG A 303 15.60 24.27 -51.11
CA ARG A 303 16.76 25.16 -51.10
C ARG A 303 18.04 24.47 -51.56
N CYS A 304 18.20 23.18 -51.28
CA CYS A 304 19.25 22.32 -51.82
C CYS A 304 19.04 21.95 -53.30
N GLY A 305 17.98 22.46 -53.94
CA GLY A 305 17.80 22.34 -55.39
C GLY A 305 17.31 20.98 -55.89
N PHE A 306 16.86 20.09 -55.00
CA PHE A 306 16.37 18.76 -55.38
C PHE A 306 15.15 18.82 -56.32
N PHE A 307 14.27 19.82 -56.13
CA PHE A 307 13.11 20.03 -56.99
C PHE A 307 13.42 20.82 -58.28
N LYS A 308 14.65 21.32 -58.46
CA LYS A 308 15.09 21.87 -59.74
C LYS A 308 15.50 20.72 -60.64
N ARG A 309 14.53 20.17 -61.37
CA ARG A 309 14.82 19.34 -62.54
C ARG A 309 15.49 20.21 -63.61
N ASN A 310 16.82 20.23 -63.62
CA ASN A 310 17.56 20.52 -64.84
C ASN A 310 17.28 19.37 -65.80
N ARG A 311 16.30 19.56 -66.68
CA ARG A 311 16.21 18.72 -67.87
C ARG A 311 17.48 19.02 -68.68
N PRO A 312 18.26 18.01 -69.09
CA PRO A 312 19.39 18.25 -69.99
C PRO A 312 18.88 19.03 -71.22
N HIS A 313 19.71 19.93 -71.74
CA HIS A 313 19.41 20.64 -72.98
C HIS A 313 19.02 19.61 -74.03
N THR A 314 17.89 19.88 -74.68
CA THR A 314 17.31 19.20 -75.83
C THR A 314 18.38 18.45 -76.63
N GLU A 315 18.42 17.13 -76.49
CA GLU A 315 19.24 16.31 -77.37
C GLU A 315 18.69 16.49 -78.78
N LYS A 316 19.60 16.81 -79.69
CA LYS A 316 19.33 17.12 -81.10
C LYS A 316 18.44 16.03 -81.71
N ALA A 317 17.39 16.42 -82.44
CA ALA A 317 16.47 15.49 -83.06
C ALA A 317 17.21 14.58 -84.06
N THR A 318 17.34 13.29 -83.74
CA THR A 318 17.88 12.28 -84.66
C THR A 318 16.75 11.69 -85.50
N LEU A 319 16.98 11.60 -86.82
CA LEU A 319 16.04 10.99 -87.76
C LEU A 319 16.19 9.47 -87.69
N GLU A 320 15.13 8.79 -87.23
CA GLU A 320 15.15 7.33 -87.07
C GLU A 320 14.24 6.69 -88.12
N HIS A 321 14.77 5.68 -88.82
CA HIS A 321 14.01 4.91 -89.80
C HIS A 321 13.41 3.68 -89.14
N SER A 322 12.08 3.60 -89.09
CA SER A 322 11.39 2.36 -88.73
C SER A 322 11.45 1.34 -89.88
N PHE A 323 11.59 0.06 -89.53
CA PHE A 323 11.56 -1.09 -90.44
C PHE A 323 10.33 -1.16 -91.38
N ARG A 324 9.28 -0.36 -91.14
CA ARG A 324 8.09 -0.26 -92.01
C ARG A 324 8.10 0.91 -93.01
N GLY A 325 9.20 1.64 -93.14
CA GLY A 325 9.34 2.72 -94.13
C GLY A 325 8.76 4.07 -93.73
N ASN A 326 8.34 4.25 -92.46
CA ASN A 326 7.90 5.54 -91.95
C ASN A 326 9.05 6.25 -91.22
N GLU A 327 9.29 7.50 -91.58
CA GLU A 327 10.26 8.40 -90.94
C GLU A 327 9.60 9.18 -89.80
N TYR A 328 10.28 9.28 -88.66
CA TYR A 328 9.87 10.15 -87.56
C TYR A 328 11.09 10.78 -86.88
N TYR A 329 10.87 11.95 -86.28
CA TYR A 329 11.85 12.60 -85.42
C TYR A 329 11.51 12.30 -83.96
N ALA A 330 12.52 11.92 -83.18
CA ALA A 330 12.41 11.77 -81.73
C ALA A 330 13.09 12.96 -81.05
N ASP A 331 12.34 13.66 -80.19
CA ASP A 331 12.85 14.73 -79.33
C ASP A 331 12.37 14.50 -77.88
N ALA A 332 13.09 15.06 -76.91
CA ALA A 332 12.79 14.98 -75.49
C ALA A 332 11.44 15.63 -75.10
N THR A 333 10.85 16.43 -75.97
CA THR A 333 9.56 17.11 -75.75
C THR A 333 8.37 16.33 -76.31
N THR A 334 8.52 15.71 -77.48
CA THR A 334 7.51 14.91 -78.18
C THR A 334 8.12 13.58 -78.59
N ARG A 335 7.69 12.48 -77.95
CA ARG A 335 8.32 11.15 -78.15
C ARG A 335 8.36 10.69 -79.61
N TYR A 336 7.41 11.10 -80.45
CA TYR A 336 7.37 10.80 -81.89
C TYR A 336 6.63 11.91 -82.65
N ALA A 337 7.35 12.70 -83.46
CA ALA A 337 6.74 13.69 -84.35
C ALA A 337 6.89 13.27 -85.82
N GLN A 338 5.81 13.40 -86.60
CA GLN A 338 5.87 13.13 -88.05
C GLN A 338 6.64 14.25 -88.79
N PRO A 339 7.28 13.98 -89.94
CA PRO A 339 8.24 14.89 -90.57
C PRO A 339 7.70 16.27 -90.94
N HIS A 340 6.40 16.38 -91.18
CA HIS A 340 5.72 17.63 -91.55
C HIS A 340 5.46 18.57 -90.36
N LEU A 341 5.59 18.07 -89.12
CA LEU A 341 5.43 18.85 -87.89
C LEU A 341 6.75 19.44 -87.39
N TYR A 342 7.86 19.24 -88.12
CA TYR A 342 9.17 19.73 -87.73
C TYR A 342 9.33 21.23 -87.99
N SER A 343 9.44 22.01 -86.92
CA SER A 343 9.86 23.41 -86.88
C SER A 343 11.29 23.53 -86.34
N ARG A 344 12.17 24.25 -87.07
CA ARG A 344 13.57 24.49 -86.66
C ARG A 344 13.69 25.30 -85.37
N ASN A 345 12.70 26.15 -85.08
CA ASN A 345 12.67 26.95 -83.85
C ASN A 345 12.31 26.11 -82.62
N ASP A 346 11.50 25.06 -82.79
CA ASP A 346 11.02 24.24 -81.69
C ASP A 346 11.88 22.98 -81.45
N HIS A 347 12.48 22.43 -82.51
CA HIS A 347 13.20 21.15 -82.45
C HIS A 347 14.72 21.26 -82.69
N GLY A 348 15.25 22.47 -82.90
CA GLY A 348 16.67 22.72 -83.14
C GLY A 348 17.13 22.40 -84.56
N ASP A 349 18.45 22.32 -84.75
CA ASP A 349 19.06 21.99 -86.05
C ASP A 349 19.04 20.48 -86.33
N ARG A 350 18.72 20.10 -87.57
CA ARG A 350 18.81 18.72 -88.05
C ARG A 350 20.29 18.30 -88.10
N LEU A 351 20.60 17.13 -87.55
CA LEU A 351 21.91 16.49 -87.68
C LEU A 351 21.95 15.55 -88.88
#